data_AF-A0A9P3JMT5-F1
#
_entry.id   AF-A0A9P3JMT5-F1
#
_cell.length_a   1.000
_cell.length_b   1.000
_cell.length_c   1.000
_cell.angle_alpha   90.00
_cell.angle_beta   90.00
_cell.angle_gamma   90.00
#
_symmetry.space_group_name_H-M   'P 1'
#
loop_
_entity.id
_entity.type
_entity.pdbx_description
1 polymer ?
#
loop_
_entity_poly.entity_id
_entity_poly.type
_entity_poly.pdbx_seq_one_letter_code
_entity_poly.pdbx_strand_id
1 'polypeptide(L)' 'LALHHAPHSPLLLSPSAIPPFLEVDLSSLDVGHKITLADVARQVDPRLRLLLADVSHPVCKIAGSRSLAKEASAAA' A
#
# COMPACT_ATOMS: atom_id res chain seq x y z
N LEU A 1 -13.22 13.67 25.77
CA LEU A 1 -13.43 12.56 24.82
C LEU A 1 -12.04 12.11 24.37
N ALA A 2 -11.52 11.05 24.99
CA ALA A 2 -10.13 10.62 24.79
C ALA A 2 -10.00 9.97 23.41
N LEU A 3 -9.20 10.58 22.53
CA LEU A 3 -8.74 9.96 21.30
C LEU A 3 -7.84 8.80 21.70
N HIS A 4 -8.36 7.57 21.60
CA HIS A 4 -7.55 6.38 21.75
C HIS A 4 -6.43 6.45 20.72
N HIS A 5 -5.24 6.72 21.24
CA HIS A 5 -3.98 6.69 20.53
C HIS A 5 -3.83 5.26 20.01
N ALA A 6 -4.27 4.99 18.79
CA ALA A 6 -3.95 3.75 18.08
C ALA A 6 -2.52 3.94 17.53
N PRO A 7 -1.49 3.30 18.11
CA PRO A 7 -0.09 3.57 17.77
C PRO A 7 0.33 3.03 16.39
N HIS A 8 -0.63 2.69 15.51
CA HIS A 8 -0.39 1.99 14.26
C HIS A 8 -1.06 2.62 13.03
N SER A 9 -1.81 3.72 13.15
CA SER A 9 -2.40 4.37 11.97
C SER A 9 -1.40 5.35 11.34
N PRO A 10 -0.94 5.13 10.10
CA PRO A 10 0.11 5.92 9.47
C PRO A 10 -0.34 7.30 8.97
N LEU A 11 -1.57 7.77 9.26
CA LEU A 11 -2.15 8.99 8.72
C LEU A 11 -2.75 9.88 9.84
N LEU A 12 -2.49 11.20 9.79
CA LEU A 12 -3.17 12.20 10.62
C LEU A 12 -4.41 12.73 9.88
N LEU A 13 -5.55 12.70 10.57
CA LEU A 13 -6.88 13.05 10.05
C LEU A 13 -7.69 13.77 11.12
N SER A 14 -8.59 14.67 10.69
CA SER A 14 -9.64 15.15 11.57
C SER A 14 -10.57 13.98 11.96
N PRO A 15 -10.97 13.83 13.23
CA PRO A 15 -11.79 12.70 13.70
C PRO A 15 -13.12 12.51 12.94
N SER A 16 -13.67 13.57 12.33
CA SER A 16 -14.88 13.51 11.49
C SER A 16 -14.65 13.08 10.04
N ALA A 17 -13.40 12.88 9.61
CA ALA A 17 -13.04 12.69 8.20
C ALA A 17 -12.10 11.49 7.97
N ILE A 18 -12.01 10.55 8.92
CA ILE A 18 -11.19 9.35 8.74
C ILE A 18 -11.95 8.37 7.84
N PRO A 19 -11.44 8.08 6.62
CA PRO A 19 -12.09 7.08 5.79
C PRO A 19 -11.82 5.68 6.37
N PRO A 20 -12.80 4.75 6.30
CA PRO A 20 -12.64 3.39 6.81
C PRO A 20 -11.59 2.59 6.01
N PHE A 21 -11.41 2.93 4.74
CA PHE A 21 -10.44 2.33 3.82
C PHE A 21 -9.87 3.41 2.91
N LEU A 22 -8.69 3.14 2.34
CA LEU A 22 -8.08 3.98 1.34
C LEU A 22 -7.98 3.23 0.02
N GLU A 23 -8.50 3.81 -1.04
CA GLU A 23 -8.33 3.27 -2.38
C GLU A 23 -6.97 3.67 -2.94
N VAL A 24 -6.25 2.69 -3.47
CA VAL A 24 -4.96 2.86 -4.13
C VAL A 24 -5.08 2.22 -5.50
N ASP A 25 -4.83 3.01 -6.53
CA ASP A 25 -4.80 2.55 -7.90
C ASP A 25 -3.55 1.72 -8.16
N LEU A 26 -3.77 0.49 -8.64
CA LEU A 26 -2.74 -0.46 -9.04
C LEU A 26 -2.66 -0.62 -10.56
N SER A 27 -3.49 0.10 -11.33
CA SER A 27 -3.63 -0.09 -12.79
C SER A 27 -2.33 0.09 -13.57
N SER A 28 -1.43 0.92 -13.04
CA SER A 28 -0.12 1.22 -13.64
C SER A 28 1.04 0.45 -13.02
N LEU A 29 0.78 -0.43 -12.04
CA LEU A 29 1.82 -1.18 -11.34
C LEU A 29 2.26 -2.38 -12.20
N ASP A 30 3.56 -2.45 -12.52
CA ASP A 30 4.15 -3.54 -13.30
C ASP A 30 4.81 -4.61 -12.40
N VAL A 31 5.01 -5.81 -12.94
CA VAL A 31 5.66 -6.92 -12.24
C VAL A 31 7.08 -6.51 -11.82
N GLY A 32 7.42 -6.77 -10.56
CA GLY A 32 8.73 -6.41 -10.01
C GLY A 32 8.78 -5.01 -9.40
N HIS A 33 7.86 -4.11 -9.76
CA HIS A 33 7.73 -2.78 -9.17
C HIS A 33 6.92 -2.81 -7.87
N LYS A 34 7.12 -1.78 -7.04
CA LYS A 34 6.43 -1.62 -5.75
C LYS A 34 5.79 -0.24 -5.64
N ILE A 35 4.68 -0.18 -4.93
CA ILE A 35 4.08 1.04 -4.42
C ILE A 35 4.67 1.30 -3.04
N THR A 36 5.13 2.52 -2.81
CA THR A 36 5.65 2.98 -1.53
C THR A 36 4.63 3.84 -0.78
N LEU A 37 4.87 4.12 0.50
CA LEU A 37 4.02 5.04 1.26
C LEU A 37 3.95 6.43 0.62
N ALA A 38 5.03 6.89 -0.03
CA ALA A 38 5.03 8.13 -0.78
C ALA A 38 4.01 8.14 -1.93
N ASP A 39 3.89 7.02 -2.64
CA ASP A 39 2.97 6.88 -3.77
C ASP A 39 1.52 6.85 -3.30
N VAL A 40 1.26 6.17 -2.17
CA VAL A 40 -0.05 6.16 -1.52
C VAL A 40 -0.46 7.57 -1.11
N ALA A 41 0.44 8.36 -0.50
CA ALA A 41 0.17 9.75 -0.11
C ALA A 41 -0.16 10.69 -1.29
N ARG A 42 0.15 10.32 -2.54
CA ARG A 42 -0.21 11.11 -3.73
C ARG A 42 -1.60 10.79 -4.25
N GLN A 43 -2.10 9.60 -3.96
CA GLN A 43 -3.41 9.12 -4.42
C GLN A 43 -4.53 9.40 -3.41
N VAL A 44 -4.16 9.77 -2.18
CA VAL A 44 -5.11 10.14 -1.11
C VAL A 44 -5.55 11.60 -1.21
N ASP A 45 -6.65 11.93 -0.53
CA ASP A 45 -7.09 13.32 -0.32
C ASP A 45 -5.92 14.18 0.22
N PRO A 46 -5.61 15.34 -0.36
CA PRO A 46 -4.49 16.19 0.06
C PRO A 46 -4.49 16.61 1.55
N ARG A 47 -5.63 16.48 2.22
CA ARG A 47 -5.79 16.78 3.66
C ARG A 47 -5.32 15.63 4.55
N LEU A 48 -5.12 14.43 4.00
CA LEU A 48 -4.49 13.29 4.66
C LEU A 48 -2.97 13.49 4.71
N ARG A 49 -2.41 13.52 5.91
CA ARG A 49 -0.94 13.65 6.08
C ARG A 49 -0.34 12.35 6.55
N LEU A 50 0.71 11.91 5.85
CA LEU A 50 1.48 10.74 6.23
C LEU A 50 2.29 11.02 7.51
N LEU A 51 2.17 10.12 8.49
CA LEU A 51 2.82 10.21 9.80
C LEU A 51 4.14 9.45 9.88
N LEU A 52 4.34 8.43 9.04
CA LEU A 52 5.62 7.72 9.02
C LEU A 52 6.69 8.58 8.38
N ALA A 53 7.85 8.66 9.04
CA ALA A 53 9.02 9.33 8.52
C ALA A 53 9.65 8.56 7.33
N ASP A 54 9.50 7.23 7.29
CA ASP A 54 10.02 6.41 6.19
C ASP A 54 9.02 6.31 5.04
N VAL A 55 9.10 7.27 4.12
CA VAL A 55 8.27 7.34 2.92
C VAL A 55 8.60 6.25 1.87
N SER A 56 9.77 5.61 1.98
CA SER A 56 10.25 4.60 1.03
C SER A 56 9.72 3.19 1.31
N HIS A 57 9.02 3.06 2.44
CA HIS A 57 8.47 1.80 2.92
C HIS A 57 7.53 1.18 1.87
N PRO A 58 7.76 -0.08 1.46
CA PRO A 58 6.91 -0.77 0.49
C PRO A 58 5.54 -1.08 1.10
N VAL A 59 4.47 -0.79 0.36
CA VAL A 59 3.09 -1.10 0.74
C VAL A 59 2.56 -2.28 -0.04
N CYS A 60 2.79 -2.29 -1.36
CA CYS A 60 2.28 -3.32 -2.27
C CYS A 60 3.30 -3.56 -3.40
N LYS A 61 3.35 -4.79 -3.92
CA LYS A 61 4.14 -5.18 -5.09
C LYS A 61 3.44 -6.31 -5.83
N ILE A 62 3.49 -6.26 -7.16
CA ILE A 62 3.10 -7.40 -8.00
C ILE A 62 4.28 -8.37 -8.09
N ALA A 63 4.07 -9.59 -7.59
CA ALA A 63 5.03 -10.68 -7.68
C ALA A 63 4.61 -11.66 -8.77
N GLY A 64 5.57 -12.10 -9.60
CA GLY A 64 5.33 -13.17 -10.55
C GLY A 64 5.02 -14.47 -9.81
N SER A 65 3.96 -15.15 -10.22
CA SER A 65 3.62 -16.48 -9.70
C SER A 65 4.27 -17.54 -10.58
N ARG A 66 5.04 -18.45 -9.99
CA ARG A 66 5.42 -19.69 -10.69
C ARG A 66 4.17 -20.55 -10.78
N SER A 67 3.63 -20.71 -11.98
CA SER A 67 2.51 -21.62 -12.22
C SER A 67 2.96 -23.06 -12.00
N LEU A 68 2.22 -23.84 -11.21
CA LEU A 68 2.44 -25.29 -11.01
C LEU A 68 2.31 -26.10 -12.32
N ALA A 69 1.87 -25.48 -13.42
CA ALA A 69 1.81 -26.09 -14.74
C ALA A 69 3.18 -26.27 -15.42
N LYS A 70 4.29 -25.81 -14.81
CA LYS A 70 5.65 -25.97 -15.33
C LYS A 70 6.40 -27.13 -14.66
N GLU A 71 5.77 -28.30 -14.60
CA GLU A 71 6.42 -29.58 -14.24
C GLU A 71 6.34 -30.64 -15.36
N ALA A 72 5.97 -30.26 -16.59
CA ALA A 72 5.85 -31.18 -17.71
C ALA A 72 6.94 -31.07 -18.81
N SER A 73 8.02 -30.29 -18.61
CA SER A 73 9.08 -30.17 -19.66
C SER A 73 10.53 -30.26 -19.16
N ALA A 74 10.77 -30.76 -17.95
CA ALA A 74 12.12 -30.98 -17.43
C ALA A 74 12.43 -32.47 -17.15
N ALA A 75 11.75 -33.37 -17.86
CA ALA A 75 12.08 -34.79 -17.94
C ALA A 75 12.03 -35.23 -19.42
N ALA A 76 13.06 -34.85 -20.17
CA ALA A 76 13.39 -35.42 -21.48
C ALA A 76 14.92 -35.49 -21.59
#